data_AF-A0AAD9G3K2-F1
#
_entry.id   AF-A0AAD9G3K2-F1
#
_cell.length_a   1.000
_cell.length_b   1.000
_cell.length_c   1.000
_cell.angle_alpha   90.00
_cell.angle_beta   90.00
_cell.angle_gamma   90.00
#
_symmetry.space_group_name_H-M   'P 1'
#
loop_
_entity.id
_entity.type
_entity.pdbx_description
1 polymer ?
#
loop_
_entity_poly.entity_id
_entity_poly.type
_entity_poly.pdbx_seq_one_letter_code
_entity_poly.pdbx_strand_id
1 'polypeptide(L)' 'MEDGQTADDHIEFMSAILDVYGKTTEMIKFFVGTNCATNQSLATKLGVPLVGCASHRFNLAMSLFLSDYDEQI' A
#
# COMPACT_ATOMS: atom_id res chain seq x y z
N MET A 1 16.51 3.27 10.31
CA MET A 1 15.32 3.69 9.56
C MET A 1 15.81 3.92 8.15
N GLU A 2 15.27 3.19 7.17
CA GLU A 2 15.57 3.50 5.76
C GLU A 2 14.94 4.86 5.45
N ASP A 3 15.77 5.79 5.02
CA ASP A 3 15.36 7.10 4.55
C ASP A 3 14.55 6.92 3.25
N GLY A 4 13.45 7.66 3.06
CA GLY A 4 12.68 7.63 1.81
C GLY A 4 11.50 6.64 1.72
N GLN A 5 11.02 6.07 2.83
CA GLN A 5 9.88 5.12 2.85
C GLN A 5 8.66 5.66 3.62
N THR A 6 8.60 6.97 3.85
CA THR A 6 7.45 7.60 4.50
C THR A 6 6.30 7.80 3.50
N ALA A 7 5.10 8.05 4.03
CA ALA A 7 3.96 8.38 3.18
C ALA A 7 4.21 9.65 2.34
N ASP A 8 4.99 10.62 2.84
CA ASP A 8 5.32 11.83 2.09
C ASP A 8 6.28 11.54 0.94
N ASP A 9 7.31 10.72 1.18
CA ASP A 9 8.27 10.32 0.14
C ASP A 9 7.56 9.61 -1.02
N HIS A 10 6.61 8.72 -0.69
CA HIS A 10 5.79 8.05 -1.70
C HIS A 10 4.85 9.01 -2.45
N ILE A 11 4.26 10.01 -1.77
CA ILE A 11 3.40 11.02 -2.42
C ILE A 11 4.21 11.88 -3.37
N GLU A 12 5.41 12.32 -2.96
CA GLU A 12 6.32 13.07 -3.81
C GLU A 12 6.71 12.26 -5.05
N PHE A 13 7.09 10.98 -4.86
CA PHE A 13 7.41 10.09 -5.96
C PHE A 13 6.23 9.90 -6.93
N MET A 14 5.01 9.65 -6.41
CA MET A 14 3.82 9.54 -7.23
C MET A 14 3.54 10.82 -8.02
N SER A 15 3.69 11.99 -7.38
CA SER A 15 3.53 13.28 -8.03
C SER A 15 4.51 13.44 -9.20
N ALA A 16 5.78 13.13 -8.99
CA ALA A 16 6.81 13.20 -10.02
C ALA A 16 6.52 12.26 -11.20
N ILE A 17 6.04 11.04 -10.94
CA ILE A 17 5.68 10.09 -12.00
C ILE A 17 4.43 10.54 -12.77
N LEU A 18 3.41 11.06 -12.08
CA LEU A 18 2.18 11.52 -12.72
C LEU A 18 2.43 12.74 -13.62
N ASP A 19 3.34 13.63 -13.24
CA ASP A 19 3.71 14.81 -14.01
C ASP A 19 4.29 14.46 -15.39
N VAL A 20 5.06 13.36 -15.49
CA VAL A 20 5.55 12.82 -16.78
C VAL A 20 4.40 12.55 -17.77
N TYR A 21 3.20 12.27 -17.26
CA TYR A 21 1.99 12.02 -18.06
C TYR A 21 1.02 13.20 -18.08
N GLY A 22 1.39 14.37 -17.56
CA GLY A 22 0.51 15.53 -17.42
C GLY A 22 -0.67 15.27 -16.48
N LYS A 23 -0.45 14.46 -15.43
CA LYS A 23 -1.45 14.09 -14.42
C LYS A 23 -1.05 14.63 -13.05
N THR A 24 -2.01 14.70 -12.14
CA THR A 24 -1.81 15.13 -10.76
C THR A 24 -2.36 14.10 -9.79
N THR A 25 -1.92 14.16 -8.53
CA THR A 25 -2.40 13.28 -7.46
C THR A 25 -3.91 13.42 -7.20
N GLU A 26 -4.51 14.57 -7.53
CA GLU A 26 -5.97 14.80 -7.47
C GLU A 26 -6.77 13.88 -8.42
N MET A 27 -6.12 13.32 -9.43
CA MET A 27 -6.73 12.37 -10.37
C MET A 27 -6.81 10.95 -9.79
N ILE A 28 -6.11 10.66 -8.69
CA ILE A 28 -6.18 9.36 -8.02
C ILE A 28 -7.56 9.20 -7.39
N LYS A 29 -8.22 8.06 -7.63
CA LYS A 29 -9.56 7.76 -7.10
C LYS A 29 -9.55 6.79 -5.92
N PHE A 30 -8.56 5.91 -5.88
CA PHE A 30 -8.34 4.95 -4.81
C PHE A 30 -6.90 4.45 -4.91
N PHE A 31 -6.36 3.96 -3.79
CA PHE A 31 -5.06 3.34 -3.72
C PHE A 31 -5.23 1.85 -3.43
N VAL A 32 -4.53 0.97 -4.16
CA VAL A 32 -4.58 -0.49 -3.92
C VAL A 32 -3.29 -0.92 -3.24
N GLY A 33 -3.38 -1.46 -2.03
CA GLY A 33 -2.19 -1.79 -1.27
C GLY A 33 -2.46 -2.67 -0.06
N THR A 34 -1.39 -2.97 0.69
CA THR A 34 -1.52 -3.61 2.00
C THR A 34 -2.04 -2.59 3.01
N ASN A 35 -2.71 -3.06 4.07
CA ASN A 35 -3.21 -2.18 5.14
C ASN A 35 -2.09 -1.73 6.11
N CYS A 36 -0.85 -1.58 5.65
CA CYS A 36 0.24 -1.13 6.51
C CYS A 36 0.07 0.37 6.85
N ALA A 37 0.70 0.81 7.93
CA ALA A 37 0.58 2.18 8.43
C ALA A 37 0.96 3.23 7.38
N THR A 38 2.00 2.98 6.59
CA THR A 38 2.44 3.87 5.50
C THR A 38 1.35 4.03 4.43
N ASN A 39 0.77 2.93 3.96
CA ASN A 39 -0.30 2.97 2.94
C ASN A 39 -1.59 3.59 3.47
N GLN A 40 -1.93 3.36 4.74
CA GLN A 40 -3.05 4.05 5.40
C GLN A 40 -2.82 5.56 5.46
N SER A 41 -1.62 5.98 5.88
CA SER A 41 -1.24 7.40 5.96
C SER A 41 -1.25 8.07 4.59
N LEU A 42 -0.69 7.41 3.57
CA LEU A 42 -0.70 7.86 2.18
C LEU A 42 -2.12 8.06 1.65
N ALA A 43 -3.00 7.06 1.79
CA ALA A 43 -4.38 7.15 1.33
C ALA A 43 -5.15 8.25 2.06
N THR A 44 -4.93 8.41 3.37
CA THR A 44 -5.51 9.49 4.19
C THR A 44 -5.05 10.86 3.71
N LYS A 45 -3.75 11.05 3.45
CA LYS A 45 -3.18 12.31 2.96
C LYS A 45 -3.68 12.68 1.56
N LEU A 46 -3.88 11.69 0.71
CA LEU A 46 -4.47 11.87 -0.62
C LEU A 46 -6.01 12.04 -0.60
N GLY A 47 -6.67 11.76 0.52
CA GLY A 47 -8.12 11.82 0.64
C GLY A 47 -8.87 10.76 -0.17
N VAL A 48 -8.25 9.60 -0.43
CA VAL A 48 -8.81 8.53 -1.26
C VAL A 48 -8.96 7.21 -0.49
N PRO A 49 -9.89 6.32 -0.88
CA PRO A 49 -10.02 5.00 -0.27
C PRO A 49 -8.77 4.12 -0.47
N LEU A 50 -8.40 3.36 0.57
CA LEU A 50 -7.44 2.26 0.48
C LEU A 50 -8.17 0.93 0.22
N VAL A 51 -7.92 0.34 -0.93
CA VAL A 51 -8.44 -0.97 -1.34
C VAL A 51 -7.41 -2.05 -1.01
N GLY A 52 -7.82 -3.03 -0.21
CA GLY A 52 -6.93 -4.12 0.22
C GLY A 52 -6.45 -4.98 -0.95
N CYS A 53 -5.14 -5.15 -1.06
CA CYS A 53 -4.51 -5.95 -2.09
C CYS A 53 -4.91 -7.44 -1.99
N ALA A 54 -5.39 -8.02 -3.09
CA ALA A 54 -5.84 -9.41 -3.14
C ALA A 54 -4.71 -10.42 -2.86
N SER A 55 -3.51 -10.17 -3.38
CA SER A 55 -2.36 -11.04 -3.14
C SER A 55 -1.95 -11.06 -1.67
N HIS A 56 -2.02 -9.91 -0.98
CA HIS A 56 -1.73 -9.84 0.45
C HIS A 56 -2.77 -10.58 1.29
N ARG A 57 -4.06 -10.45 0.95
CA ARG A 57 -5.14 -11.22 1.60
C ARG A 57 -4.96 -12.73 1.38
N PHE A 58 -4.57 -13.13 0.17
CA PHE A 58 -4.27 -14.52 -0.14
C PHE A 58 -3.07 -15.05 0.66
N ASN A 59 -1.97 -14.28 0.71
CA ASN A 59 -0.79 -14.65 1.49
C ASN A 59 -1.14 -14.81 2.98
N LEU A 60 -1.93 -13.89 3.54
CA LEU A 60 -2.38 -14.00 4.93
C LEU A 60 -3.25 -15.25 5.16
N ALA A 61 -4.17 -15.55 4.24
CA ALA A 61 -4.98 -16.76 4.31
C ALA A 61 -4.12 -18.04 4.26
N MET A 62 -3.09 -18.06 3.41
CA MET A 62 -2.14 -19.17 3.34
C MET A 62 -1.31 -19.29 4.61
N SER A 63 -0.81 -18.20 5.18
CA SER A 63 -0.07 -18.21 6.45
C SER A 63 -0.94 -18.76 7.60
N LEU A 64 -2.21 -18.38 7.66
CA LEU A 64 -3.15 -18.90 8.66
C LEU A 64 -3.50 -20.38 8.43
N PHE A 65 -3.60 -20.80 7.17
CA PHE A 65 -3.84 -22.21 6.85
C PHE A 65 -2.64 -23.09 7.21
N LEU A 66 -1.43 -22.57 7.02
CA LEU A 66 -0.19 -23.29 7.29
C LEU A 66 0.24 -23.23 8.76
N SER A 67 -0.22 -22.26 9.57
CA SER A 67 0.14 -22.18 10.99
C SER A 67 -0.28 -23.42 11.78
N ASP A 68 -1.34 -24.12 11.36
CA ASP A 68 -1.80 -25.37 11.97
C ASP A 68 -0.84 -26.56 11.70
N TYR A 69 0.08 -26.40 10.75
CA TYR A 69 1.08 -27.41 10.37
C TYR A 69 2.49 -27.08 10.90
N ASP A 70 2.75 -25.86 11.36
CA ASP A 70 4.05 -25.46 11.92
C ASP A 70 4.33 -26.09 13.30
N GLU A 71 3.32 -26.54 14.05
CA GLU A 71 3.48 -27.20 15.37
C GLU A 71 3.82 -28.71 15.27
N GLN A 72 3.97 -29.28 14.06
CA GLN A 72 4.21 -30.71 13.84
C GLN A 72 5.66 -31.05 13.45
N ILE A 73 6.59 -30.09 13.55
CA ILE A 73 8.04 -30.27 13.31
C ILE A 73 8.84 -29.96 14.58
#